data_AF-A0A0B5L0P0-F1
#
_entry.id   AF-A0A0B5L0P0-F1
#
_cell.length_a   1.000
_cell.length_b   1.000
_cell.length_c   1.000
_cell.angle_alpha   90.00
_cell.angle_beta   90.00
_cell.angle_gamma   90.00
#
_symmetry.space_group_name_H-M   'P 1'
#
loop_
_entity.id
_entity.type
_entity.pdbx_description
1 polymer ?
#
loop_
_entity_poly.entity_id
_entity_poly.type
_entity_poly.pdbx_seq_one_letter_code
_entity_poly.pdbx_strand_id
1 'polypeptide(L)'
;MSEIPESTSTSVAVNVPLQSILKDVSLLCLGSSGNLNLSRDVGIAVGKILKERGVSYYVFGSFDVLRRTDPEPLLKVSSSPYITAQVLSLLAEGLSIAGVVPVFNATGPVNDQVVTALITRKATYPVMVEDMEKYEYLKKLGYTTTFVMDTKGNVLVGRPVRFSWAYGKEIDYEDLRREVLESSVVLLDKDTKKISVNDPWGGGVLVFSDEEWLLKIAQAVLNGKRNPTGRVP
;
A
#
# COMPACT_ATOMS: atom_id res chain seq x y z
N MET A 1 -5.75 -37.57 -23.20
CA MET A 1 -4.83 -37.94 -22.11
C MET A 1 -3.49 -37.30 -22.45
N SER A 2 -3.25 -36.11 -21.89
CA SER A 2 -2.41 -35.87 -20.69
C SER A 2 -0.93 -36.04 -21.02
N GLU A 3 -0.03 -35.09 -20.84
CA GLU A 3 0.00 -33.83 -20.08
C GLU A 3 0.94 -32.86 -20.82
N ILE A 4 0.56 -31.59 -20.93
CA ILE A 4 1.56 -30.54 -21.15
C ILE A 4 2.26 -30.39 -19.79
N PRO A 5 3.59 -30.49 -19.71
CA PRO A 5 4.28 -30.32 -18.44
C PRO A 5 3.94 -28.94 -17.90
N GLU A 6 3.35 -28.86 -16.70
CA GLU A 6 3.26 -27.63 -15.95
C GLU A 6 4.68 -27.08 -15.82
N SER A 7 4.96 -26.01 -16.56
CA SER A 7 6.20 -25.28 -16.39
C SER A 7 6.26 -24.87 -14.92
N THR A 8 7.30 -25.33 -14.24
CA THR A 8 7.74 -24.87 -12.93
C THR A 8 8.18 -23.41 -13.05
N SER A 9 7.24 -22.51 -13.30
CA SER A 9 7.44 -21.09 -13.09
C SER A 9 7.47 -20.91 -11.58
N THR A 10 8.67 -20.87 -11.01
CA THR A 10 8.94 -20.44 -9.65
C THR A 10 8.15 -19.15 -9.40
N SER A 11 7.10 -19.23 -8.59
CA SER A 11 6.31 -18.07 -8.26
C SER A 11 7.17 -17.11 -7.45
N VAL A 12 7.51 -15.95 -8.02
CA VAL A 12 8.31 -14.93 -7.34
C VAL A 12 7.38 -14.07 -6.49
N ALA A 13 7.64 -14.04 -5.19
CA ALA A 13 7.04 -13.13 -4.25
C ALA A 13 8.05 -12.02 -3.91
N VAL A 14 7.57 -10.77 -3.82
CA VAL A 14 8.39 -9.65 -3.38
C VAL A 14 7.76 -8.99 -2.15
N ASN A 15 8.60 -8.59 -1.21
CA ASN A 15 8.24 -7.85 -0.01
C ASN A 15 9.18 -6.64 0.10
N VAL A 16 8.82 -5.57 -0.61
CA VAL A 16 9.61 -4.34 -0.67
C VAL A 16 8.69 -3.13 -0.50
N PRO A 17 9.18 -2.00 0.05
CA PRO A 17 8.39 -0.79 0.20
C PRO A 17 7.80 -0.30 -1.13
N LEU A 18 6.58 0.24 -1.11
CA LEU A 18 5.87 0.69 -2.32
C LEU A 18 6.71 1.69 -3.14
N GLN A 19 7.38 2.61 -2.45
CA GLN A 19 8.21 3.65 -3.05
C GLN A 19 9.47 3.11 -3.77
N SER A 20 9.82 1.84 -3.56
CA SER A 20 10.90 1.17 -4.31
C SER A 20 10.44 0.65 -5.67
N ILE A 21 9.11 0.56 -5.89
CA ILE A 21 8.50 0.11 -7.16
C ILE A 21 8.02 1.33 -7.95
N LEU A 22 7.27 2.23 -7.31
CA LEU A 22 6.83 3.51 -7.87
C LEU A 22 7.45 4.63 -7.05
N LYS A 23 8.44 5.32 -7.62
CA LYS A 23 9.28 6.33 -6.96
C LYS A 23 8.44 7.29 -6.09
N ASP A 24 8.90 7.56 -4.87
CA ASP A 24 8.33 8.51 -3.89
C ASP A 24 6.91 8.20 -3.35
N VAL A 25 6.17 7.28 -3.97
CA VAL A 25 4.83 6.90 -3.55
C VAL A 25 4.89 5.85 -2.45
N SER A 26 4.85 6.30 -1.20
CA SER A 26 4.79 5.44 -0.01
C SER A 26 3.35 5.09 0.39
N LEU A 27 3.17 4.13 1.31
CA LEU A 27 1.84 3.83 1.87
C LEU A 27 1.27 5.03 2.64
N LEU A 28 2.14 5.78 3.32
CA LEU A 28 1.77 7.01 4.01
C LEU A 28 1.33 8.09 3.01
N CYS A 29 2.01 8.19 1.87
CA CYS A 29 1.61 9.08 0.77
C CYS A 29 0.18 8.79 0.31
N LEU A 30 -0.18 7.51 0.13
CA LEU A 30 -1.53 7.12 -0.25
C LEU A 30 -2.55 7.40 0.86
N GLY A 31 -2.22 7.13 2.12
CA GLY A 31 -3.09 7.43 3.26
C GLY A 31 -3.32 8.92 3.48
N SER A 32 -2.33 9.75 3.17
CA SER A 32 -2.40 11.21 3.21
C SER A 32 -3.05 11.84 1.98
N SER A 33 -3.34 11.10 0.92
CA SER A 33 -3.93 11.66 -0.30
C SER A 33 -5.34 12.21 -0.05
N GLY A 34 -5.65 13.39 -0.58
CA GLY A 34 -7.02 13.91 -0.67
C GLY A 34 -7.96 13.00 -1.45
N ASN A 35 -7.44 12.21 -2.39
CA ASN A 35 -8.17 11.27 -3.22
C ASN A 35 -7.67 9.83 -3.03
N LEU A 36 -8.26 9.10 -2.07
CA LEU A 36 -7.86 7.72 -1.80
C LEU A 36 -8.05 6.77 -2.98
N ASN A 37 -8.92 7.08 -3.95
CA ASN A 37 -9.17 6.21 -5.09
C ASN A 37 -7.90 6.01 -5.95
N LEU A 38 -6.97 6.97 -5.92
CA LEU A 38 -5.67 6.84 -6.58
C LEU A 38 -4.87 5.63 -6.09
N SER A 39 -5.16 5.11 -4.88
CA SER A 39 -4.56 3.86 -4.39
C SER A 39 -4.84 2.68 -5.32
N ARG A 40 -6.01 2.65 -5.97
CA ARG A 40 -6.34 1.61 -6.94
C ARG A 40 -5.51 1.75 -8.21
N ASP A 41 -5.39 2.97 -8.74
CA ASP A 41 -4.62 3.25 -9.95
C ASP A 41 -3.13 2.98 -9.73
N VAL A 42 -2.61 3.34 -8.55
CA VAL A 42 -1.27 2.96 -8.10
C VAL A 42 -1.13 1.44 -8.01
N GLY A 43 -2.13 0.72 -7.51
CA GLY A 43 -2.12 -0.74 -7.48
C GLY A 43 -2.05 -1.37 -8.86
N ILE A 44 -2.76 -0.81 -9.84
CA ILE A 44 -2.69 -1.26 -11.24
C ILE A 44 -1.29 -0.98 -11.81
N ALA A 45 -0.76 0.22 -11.61
CA ALA A 45 0.56 0.61 -12.11
C ALA A 45 1.68 -0.24 -11.53
N VAL A 46 1.71 -0.38 -10.20
CA VAL A 46 2.66 -1.22 -9.47
C VAL A 46 2.51 -2.68 -9.89
N GLY A 47 1.28 -3.17 -10.01
CA GLY A 47 1.01 -4.53 -10.49
C GLY A 47 1.60 -4.75 -11.88
N LYS A 48 1.40 -3.83 -12.82
CA LYS A 48 1.98 -3.91 -14.17
C LYS A 48 3.50 -3.94 -14.15
N ILE A 49 4.15 -3.02 -13.43
CA ILE A 49 5.61 -3.00 -13.25
C ILE A 49 6.13 -4.35 -12.71
N LEU A 50 5.44 -4.91 -11.71
CA LEU A 50 5.79 -6.19 -11.11
C LEU A 50 5.59 -7.36 -12.07
N LYS A 51 4.49 -7.39 -12.83
CA LYS A 51 4.24 -8.43 -13.84
C LYS A 51 5.27 -8.45 -14.96
N GLU A 52 5.67 -7.27 -15.43
CA GLU A 52 6.74 -7.13 -16.43
C GLU A 52 8.08 -7.69 -15.93
N ARG A 53 8.28 -7.75 -14.60
CA ARG A 53 9.43 -8.36 -13.93
C ARG A 53 9.22 -9.84 -13.54
N GLY A 54 8.10 -10.45 -13.95
CA GLY A 54 7.79 -11.86 -13.64
C GLY A 54 7.31 -12.12 -12.20
N VAL A 55 6.98 -11.08 -11.44
CA VAL A 55 6.48 -11.23 -10.06
C VAL A 55 5.03 -11.72 -10.07
N SER A 56 4.71 -12.62 -9.15
CA SER A 56 3.37 -13.22 -9.00
C SER A 56 2.65 -12.75 -7.74
N TYR A 57 3.40 -12.51 -6.66
CA TYR A 57 2.85 -12.08 -5.37
C TYR A 57 3.54 -10.80 -4.91
N TYR A 58 2.75 -9.86 -4.42
CA TYR A 58 3.28 -8.68 -3.73
C TYR A 58 2.80 -8.66 -2.29
N VAL A 59 3.74 -8.73 -1.36
CA VAL A 59 3.50 -8.60 0.07
C VAL A 59 3.61 -7.13 0.45
N PHE A 60 2.53 -6.55 0.99
CA PHE A 60 2.48 -5.12 1.31
C PHE A 60 1.54 -4.80 2.48
N GLY A 61 1.61 -3.55 2.94
CA GLY A 61 0.75 -3.02 3.99
C GLY A 61 1.15 -3.48 5.38
N SER A 62 0.33 -3.11 6.36
CA SER A 62 0.31 -3.75 7.68
C SER A 62 -1.11 -3.71 8.23
N PHE A 63 -1.48 -4.65 9.11
CA PHE A 63 -2.76 -4.59 9.83
C PHE A 63 -2.73 -3.63 11.02
N ASP A 64 -1.73 -2.78 11.08
CA ASP A 64 -1.49 -1.80 12.14
C ASP A 64 -1.73 -0.37 11.63
N VAL A 65 -1.83 0.58 12.55
CA VAL A 65 -2.00 2.01 12.26
C VAL A 65 -0.72 2.78 12.56
N LEU A 66 -0.60 3.96 11.94
CA LEU A 66 0.48 4.89 12.19
C LEU A 66 0.44 5.42 13.63
N ARG A 67 1.59 5.40 14.29
CA ARG A 67 1.82 5.95 15.63
C ARG A 67 3.07 6.83 15.62
N ARG A 68 3.10 7.83 16.50
CA ARG A 68 4.26 8.74 16.63
C ARG A 68 5.58 8.04 16.97
N THR A 69 5.50 6.85 17.57
CA THR A 69 6.66 6.04 17.95
C THR A 69 7.13 5.10 16.84
N ASP A 70 6.49 5.10 15.66
CA ASP A 70 6.89 4.21 14.57
C ASP A 70 8.25 4.65 13.98
N PRO A 71 9.24 3.74 13.89
CA PRO A 71 10.54 4.06 13.34
C PRO A 71 10.50 4.24 11.80
N GLU A 72 9.53 3.62 11.14
CA GLU A 72 9.38 3.62 9.68
C GLU A 72 7.97 4.07 9.28
N PRO A 73 7.64 5.36 9.45
CA PRO A 73 6.28 5.85 9.25
C PRO A 73 5.79 5.73 7.79
N LEU A 74 6.70 5.74 6.80
CA LEU A 74 6.36 5.60 5.39
C LEU A 74 5.75 4.23 5.03
N LEU A 75 5.98 3.21 5.86
CA LEU A 75 5.41 1.87 5.69
C LEU A 75 4.00 1.74 6.29
N LYS A 76 3.53 2.76 7.01
CA LYS A 76 2.17 2.83 7.56
C LYS A 76 1.29 3.64 6.62
N VAL A 77 -0.01 3.41 6.68
CA VAL A 77 -0.98 4.15 5.86
C VAL A 77 -1.48 5.40 6.58
N SER A 78 -2.07 5.22 7.76
CA SER A 78 -2.70 6.30 8.52
C SER A 78 -2.89 5.87 9.98
N SER A 79 -3.05 6.85 10.86
CA SER A 79 -3.51 6.70 12.24
C SER A 79 -4.97 6.23 12.32
N SER A 80 -5.75 6.41 11.24
CA SER A 80 -7.14 5.95 11.14
C SER A 80 -7.23 4.52 10.61
N PRO A 81 -7.81 3.57 11.38
CA PRO A 81 -8.04 2.20 10.91
C PRO A 81 -8.88 2.13 9.63
N TYR A 82 -9.83 3.06 9.47
CA TYR A 82 -10.72 3.10 8.30
C TYR A 82 -10.00 3.55 7.03
N ILE A 83 -9.11 4.55 7.13
CA ILE A 83 -8.28 5.00 6.00
C ILE A 83 -7.30 3.89 5.63
N THR A 84 -6.65 3.29 6.64
CA THR A 84 -5.76 2.14 6.45
C THR A 84 -6.45 1.02 5.67
N ALA A 85 -7.62 0.54 6.15
CA ALA A 85 -8.35 -0.51 5.45
C ALA A 85 -8.81 -0.12 4.04
N GLN A 86 -9.18 1.15 3.81
CA GLN A 86 -9.61 1.62 2.49
C GLN A 86 -8.47 1.63 1.47
N VAL A 87 -7.32 2.20 1.84
CA VAL A 87 -6.13 2.23 0.96
C VAL A 87 -5.66 0.82 0.66
N LEU A 88 -5.54 -0.05 1.67
CA LEU A 88 -5.13 -1.43 1.48
C LEU A 88 -6.08 -2.19 0.56
N SER A 89 -7.40 -2.01 0.73
CA SER A 89 -8.42 -2.62 -0.12
C SER A 89 -8.32 -2.17 -1.58
N LEU A 90 -8.20 -0.86 -1.82
CA LEU A 90 -8.11 -0.29 -3.18
C LEU A 90 -6.80 -0.70 -3.87
N LEU A 91 -5.69 -0.66 -3.14
CA LEU A 91 -4.38 -1.08 -3.65
C LEU A 91 -4.39 -2.57 -4.02
N ALA A 92 -4.96 -3.43 -3.16
CA ALA A 92 -5.11 -4.86 -3.43
C ALA A 92 -5.98 -5.15 -4.66
N GLU A 93 -7.07 -4.40 -4.82
CA GLU A 93 -7.95 -4.49 -5.99
C GLU A 93 -7.18 -4.12 -7.27
N GLY A 94 -6.42 -3.03 -7.25
CA GLY A 94 -5.58 -2.62 -8.38
C GLY A 94 -4.54 -3.67 -8.77
N LEU A 95 -3.85 -4.24 -7.78
CA LEU A 95 -2.90 -5.34 -8.00
C LEU A 95 -3.58 -6.56 -8.64
N SER A 96 -4.78 -6.90 -8.17
CA SER A 96 -5.56 -8.03 -8.69
C SER A 96 -6.00 -7.81 -10.15
N ILE A 97 -6.44 -6.59 -10.49
CA ILE A 97 -6.73 -6.17 -11.87
C ILE A 97 -5.49 -6.34 -12.75
N ALA A 98 -4.32 -6.01 -12.20
CA ALA A 98 -3.04 -6.18 -12.83
C ALA A 98 -2.44 -7.60 -12.68
N GLY A 99 -3.23 -8.62 -12.36
CA GLY A 99 -2.78 -10.01 -12.36
C GLY A 99 -1.67 -10.36 -11.35
N VAL A 100 -1.41 -9.49 -10.36
CA VAL A 100 -0.54 -9.75 -9.22
C VAL A 100 -1.41 -10.14 -8.04
N VAL A 101 -1.07 -11.22 -7.35
CA VAL A 101 -1.80 -11.62 -6.16
C VAL A 101 -1.38 -10.72 -4.99
N PRO A 102 -2.30 -9.91 -4.44
CA PRO A 102 -2.01 -9.12 -3.26
C PRO A 102 -1.90 -10.05 -2.05
N VAL A 103 -0.86 -9.84 -1.25
CA VAL A 103 -0.68 -10.51 0.04
C VAL A 103 -0.56 -9.44 1.10
N PHE A 104 -1.52 -9.38 2.03
CA PHE A 104 -1.38 -8.45 3.15
C PHE A 104 -0.32 -8.96 4.12
N ASN A 105 0.55 -8.06 4.57
CA ASN A 105 1.50 -8.36 5.63
C ASN A 105 0.82 -8.15 7.00
N ALA A 106 0.45 -9.23 7.68
CA ALA A 106 -0.10 -9.17 9.03
C ALA A 106 0.94 -9.52 10.11
N THR A 107 2.23 -9.44 9.78
CA THR A 107 3.30 -9.53 10.76
C THR A 107 3.34 -8.29 11.66
N GLY A 108 3.88 -8.46 12.85
CA GLY A 108 3.94 -7.45 13.88
C GLY A 108 2.58 -7.19 14.55
N PRO A 109 2.39 -5.99 15.12
CA PRO A 109 1.12 -5.63 15.76
C PRO A 109 -0.07 -5.70 14.81
N VAL A 110 -1.24 -6.06 15.33
CA VAL A 110 -2.50 -6.07 14.59
C VAL A 110 -3.48 -5.16 15.32
N ASN A 111 -4.13 -4.28 14.58
CA ASN A 111 -5.22 -3.46 15.04
C ASN A 111 -6.56 -4.09 14.59
N ASP A 112 -7.36 -4.55 15.54
CA ASP A 112 -8.61 -5.27 15.27
C ASP A 112 -9.63 -4.44 14.47
N GLN A 113 -9.58 -3.11 14.60
CA GLN A 113 -10.45 -2.22 13.83
C GLN A 113 -10.04 -2.19 12.35
N VAL A 114 -8.75 -2.30 12.03
CA VAL A 114 -8.27 -2.45 10.64
C VAL A 114 -8.79 -3.76 10.07
N VAL A 115 -8.66 -4.87 10.81
CA VAL A 115 -9.13 -6.20 10.39
C VAL A 115 -10.64 -6.19 10.13
N THR A 116 -11.43 -5.68 11.08
CA THR A 116 -12.89 -5.55 10.97
C THR A 116 -13.28 -4.69 9.76
N ALA A 117 -12.57 -3.57 9.56
CA ALA A 117 -12.80 -2.67 8.45
C ALA A 117 -12.47 -3.30 7.08
N LEU A 118 -11.45 -4.16 6.99
CA LEU A 118 -11.12 -4.93 5.78
C LEU A 118 -12.20 -5.98 5.48
N ILE A 119 -12.63 -6.74 6.49
CA ILE A 119 -13.69 -7.75 6.35
C ILE A 119 -14.99 -7.11 5.84
N THR A 120 -15.38 -5.97 6.42
CA THR A 120 -16.59 -5.23 6.03
C THR A 120 -16.53 -4.78 4.56
N ARG A 121 -15.34 -4.47 4.06
CA ARG A 121 -15.06 -4.12 2.65
C ARG A 121 -14.93 -5.34 1.74
N LYS A 122 -15.09 -6.56 2.25
CA LYS A 122 -14.83 -7.83 1.56
C LYS A 122 -13.40 -7.94 1.03
N ALA A 123 -12.45 -7.29 1.70
CA ALA A 123 -11.03 -7.27 1.35
C ALA A 123 -10.27 -8.37 2.12
N THR A 124 -10.69 -9.62 1.96
CA THR A 124 -10.03 -10.80 2.55
C THR A 124 -9.11 -11.44 1.52
N TYR A 125 -7.92 -10.87 1.38
CA TYR A 125 -6.86 -11.34 0.48
C TYR A 125 -5.96 -12.35 1.18
N PRO A 126 -5.07 -13.05 0.44
CA PRO A 126 -4.01 -13.81 1.06
C PRO A 126 -3.21 -12.99 2.09
N VAL A 127 -2.66 -13.67 3.09
CA VAL A 127 -1.97 -13.00 4.20
C VAL A 127 -0.65 -13.68 4.54
N MET A 128 0.35 -12.86 4.87
CA MET A 128 1.61 -13.29 5.47
C MET A 128 1.56 -13.05 6.97
N VAL A 129 1.93 -14.06 7.77
CA VAL A 129 1.96 -14.03 9.24
C VAL A 129 3.29 -14.58 9.76
N GLU A 130 3.60 -14.39 11.04
CA GLU A 130 4.79 -15.00 11.65
C GLU A 130 4.65 -16.52 11.79
N ASP A 131 3.46 -16.99 12.18
CA ASP A 131 3.17 -18.38 12.50
C ASP A 131 1.66 -18.68 12.44
N MET A 132 1.32 -19.94 12.70
CA MET A 132 -0.08 -20.41 12.69
C MET A 132 -0.91 -19.84 13.84
N GLU A 133 -0.29 -19.51 14.99
CA GLU A 133 -1.01 -18.93 16.13
C GLU A 133 -1.54 -17.53 15.78
N LYS A 134 -0.71 -16.73 15.09
CA LYS A 134 -1.11 -15.44 14.53
C LYS A 134 -2.29 -15.59 13.57
N TYR A 135 -2.28 -16.60 12.70
CA TYR A 135 -3.41 -16.82 11.79
C TYR A 135 -4.68 -17.25 12.53
N GLU A 136 -4.58 -18.10 13.56
CA GLU A 136 -5.74 -18.46 14.38
C GLU A 136 -6.32 -17.24 15.14
N TYR A 137 -5.47 -16.29 15.55
CA TYR A 137 -5.95 -15.00 16.07
C TYR A 137 -6.76 -14.22 15.02
N LEU A 138 -6.24 -14.07 13.79
CA LEU A 138 -6.96 -13.40 12.71
C LEU A 138 -8.30 -14.08 12.38
N LYS A 139 -8.34 -15.41 12.41
CA LYS A 139 -9.59 -16.19 12.23
C LYS A 139 -10.61 -15.90 13.33
N LYS A 140 -10.19 -15.75 14.59
CA LYS A 140 -11.09 -15.37 15.69
C LYS A 140 -11.71 -13.98 15.49
N LEU A 141 -11.00 -13.08 14.82
CA LEU A 141 -11.53 -11.77 14.39
C LEU A 141 -12.42 -11.85 13.13
N GLY A 142 -12.61 -13.04 12.57
CA GLY A 142 -13.41 -13.27 11.37
C GLY A 142 -12.64 -13.16 10.05
N TYR A 143 -11.33 -12.93 10.09
CA TYR A 143 -10.51 -12.84 8.89
C TYR A 143 -10.20 -14.24 8.35
N THR A 144 -10.97 -14.68 7.36
CA THR A 144 -10.78 -15.96 6.69
C THR A 144 -10.28 -15.74 5.28
N THR A 145 -9.22 -16.45 4.88
CA THR A 145 -8.62 -16.32 3.55
C THR A 145 -8.26 -17.69 2.97
N THR A 146 -8.03 -17.73 1.65
CA THR A 146 -7.75 -18.96 0.89
C THR A 146 -6.28 -19.35 0.88
N PHE A 147 -5.36 -18.44 1.23
CA PHE A 147 -3.92 -18.68 1.23
C PHE A 147 -3.23 -17.93 2.37
N VAL A 148 -2.40 -18.65 3.13
CA VAL A 148 -1.61 -18.10 4.24
C VAL A 148 -0.17 -18.60 4.10
N MET A 149 0.78 -17.68 4.23
CA MET A 149 2.21 -17.99 4.23
C MET A 149 2.91 -17.42 5.46
N ASP A 150 4.02 -18.04 5.86
CA ASP A 150 4.90 -17.49 6.89
C ASP A 150 5.98 -16.56 6.30
N THR A 151 6.78 -15.94 7.17
CA THR A 151 7.89 -15.04 6.78
C THR A 151 9.05 -15.75 6.06
N LYS A 152 9.09 -17.09 6.09
CA LYS A 152 10.09 -17.92 5.40
C LYS A 152 9.59 -18.41 4.03
N GLY A 153 8.34 -18.09 3.67
CA GLY A 153 7.73 -18.55 2.43
C GLY A 153 7.02 -19.90 2.53
N ASN A 154 6.93 -20.49 3.72
CA ASN A 154 6.21 -21.75 3.91
C ASN A 154 4.70 -21.50 3.84
N VAL A 155 3.98 -22.38 3.16
CA VAL A 155 2.52 -22.35 3.12
C VAL A 155 1.98 -22.94 4.41
N LEU A 156 1.23 -22.15 5.16
CA LEU A 156 0.54 -22.59 6.37
C LEU A 156 -0.86 -23.11 6.05
N VAL A 157 -1.56 -22.46 5.11
CA VAL A 157 -2.93 -22.80 4.72
C VAL A 157 -3.15 -22.58 3.23
N GLY A 158 -3.88 -23.50 2.61
CA GLY A 158 -4.35 -23.38 1.24
C GLY A 158 -3.30 -23.71 0.20
N ARG A 159 -3.45 -23.11 -0.99
CA ARG A 159 -2.53 -23.30 -2.13
C ARG A 159 -2.24 -21.95 -2.79
N PRO A 160 -1.04 -21.78 -3.40
CA PRO A 160 -0.71 -20.58 -4.14
C PRO A 160 -1.78 -20.26 -5.20
N VAL A 161 -2.33 -19.04 -5.17
CA VAL A 161 -3.35 -18.56 -6.12
C VAL A 161 -2.66 -17.92 -7.31
N ARG A 162 -3.20 -18.02 -8.52
CA ARG A 162 -2.70 -17.29 -9.69
C ARG A 162 -3.82 -16.46 -10.29
N PHE A 163 -3.50 -15.23 -10.67
CA PHE A 163 -4.39 -14.41 -11.48
C PHE A 163 -3.94 -14.41 -12.93
N SER A 164 -4.91 -14.43 -13.84
CA SER A 164 -4.64 -14.24 -15.25
C SER A 164 -4.13 -12.81 -15.48
N TRP A 165 -3.12 -12.68 -16.33
CA TRP A 165 -2.62 -11.39 -16.77
C TRP A 165 -3.21 -11.07 -18.13
N ALA A 166 -4.05 -10.04 -18.19
CA ALA A 166 -4.65 -9.54 -19.42
C ALA A 166 -4.66 -8.01 -19.49
N TYR A 167 -3.94 -7.33 -18.58
CA TYR A 167 -3.95 -5.87 -18.52
C TYR A 167 -3.03 -5.28 -19.60
N GLY A 168 -3.63 -5.00 -20.76
CA GLY A 168 -2.92 -4.47 -21.93
C GLY A 168 -2.86 -2.95 -22.02
N LYS A 169 -3.51 -2.21 -21.11
CA LYS A 169 -3.56 -0.73 -21.21
C LYS A 169 -2.19 -0.14 -20.90
N GLU A 170 -1.79 0.87 -21.66
CA GLU A 170 -0.64 1.71 -21.33
C GLU A 170 -0.95 2.58 -20.12
N ILE A 171 0.07 2.82 -19.30
CA ILE A 171 -0.02 3.64 -18.10
C ILE A 171 1.11 4.66 -18.19
N ASP A 172 0.76 5.94 -18.10
CA ASP A 172 1.75 6.98 -17.84
C ASP A 172 2.09 6.96 -16.34
N TYR A 173 3.21 6.32 -16.02
CA TYR A 173 3.64 6.15 -14.63
C TYR A 173 4.03 7.48 -13.98
N GLU A 174 4.57 8.43 -14.74
CA GLU A 174 5.03 9.72 -14.20
C GLU A 174 3.84 10.65 -13.96
N ASP A 175 2.86 10.69 -14.85
CA ASP A 175 1.65 11.47 -14.64
C ASP A 175 0.85 10.98 -13.42
N LEU A 176 0.66 9.66 -13.29
CA LEU A 176 0.02 9.08 -12.10
C LEU A 176 0.83 9.38 -10.83
N ARG A 177 2.16 9.24 -10.87
CA ARG A 177 3.04 9.56 -9.72
C ARG A 177 2.86 11.01 -9.30
N ARG A 178 2.86 11.95 -10.25
CA ARG A 178 2.66 13.38 -9.98
C ARG A 178 1.28 13.66 -9.41
N GLU A 179 0.22 13.08 -9.98
CA GLU A 179 -1.13 13.24 -9.48
C GLU A 179 -1.26 12.78 -8.01
N VAL A 180 -0.68 11.62 -7.68
CA VAL A 180 -0.65 11.11 -6.30
C VAL A 180 0.11 12.07 -5.39
N LEU A 181 1.33 12.46 -5.75
CA LEU A 181 2.15 13.36 -4.94
C LEU A 181 1.48 14.73 -4.73
N GLU A 182 0.85 15.28 -5.77
CA GLU A 182 0.07 16.51 -5.67
C GLU A 182 -1.16 16.37 -4.80
N SER A 183 -1.83 15.22 -4.84
CA SER A 183 -2.99 14.94 -4.00
C SER A 183 -2.63 14.76 -2.52
N SER A 184 -1.35 14.58 -2.20
CA SER A 184 -0.84 14.24 -0.87
C SER A 184 -0.02 15.37 -0.22
N VAL A 185 -0.27 16.64 -0.60
CA VAL A 185 0.37 17.79 0.05
C VAL A 185 -0.41 18.16 1.31
N VAL A 186 0.18 17.92 2.49
CA VAL A 186 -0.51 18.00 3.78
C VAL A 186 -0.02 19.20 4.57
N LEU A 187 -0.94 20.01 5.10
CA LEU A 187 -0.59 21.02 6.11
C LEU A 187 -0.66 20.38 7.51
N LEU A 188 0.51 20.13 8.11
CA LEU A 188 0.63 19.56 9.47
C LEU A 188 0.49 20.64 10.54
N ASP A 189 1.18 21.77 10.35
CA ASP A 189 1.17 22.92 11.25
C ASP A 189 1.41 24.21 10.46
N LYS A 190 0.47 25.16 10.57
CA LYS A 190 0.51 26.45 9.87
C LYS A 190 1.57 27.42 10.42
N ASP A 191 1.93 27.25 11.69
CA ASP A 191 2.81 28.17 12.41
C ASP A 191 4.29 27.81 12.17
N THR A 192 4.56 26.54 11.86
CA THR A 192 5.88 26.06 11.44
C THR A 192 6.17 26.38 9.97
N LYS A 193 7.05 27.35 9.69
CA LYS A 193 7.47 27.74 8.33
C LYS A 193 8.51 26.80 7.71
N LYS A 194 8.19 25.52 7.60
CA LYS A 194 9.06 24.45 7.07
C LYS A 194 8.30 23.58 6.06
N ILE A 195 9.03 23.06 5.07
CA ILE A 195 8.58 21.93 4.25
C ILE A 195 9.26 20.67 4.81
N SER A 196 8.46 19.68 5.21
CA SER A 196 8.91 18.40 5.73
C SER A 196 8.78 17.35 4.62
N VAL A 197 9.91 16.86 4.12
CA VAL A 197 9.92 15.82 3.08
C VAL A 197 10.00 14.46 3.76
N ASN A 198 9.02 13.59 3.52
CA ASN A 198 8.95 12.24 4.09
C ASN A 198 8.99 12.18 5.63
N ASP A 199 8.73 13.30 6.30
CA ASP A 199 8.76 13.44 7.76
C ASP A 199 7.38 13.92 8.26
N PRO A 200 6.48 13.01 8.63
CA PRO A 200 5.15 13.36 9.12
C PRO A 200 5.15 14.05 10.49
N TRP A 201 6.30 14.09 11.17
CA TRP A 201 6.45 14.65 12.52
C TRP A 201 7.15 16.01 12.51
N GLY A 202 7.70 16.42 11.37
CA GLY A 202 8.50 17.64 11.23
C GLY A 202 7.73 18.96 11.27
N GLY A 203 6.39 18.91 11.30
CA GLY A 203 5.52 20.09 11.23
C GLY A 203 5.50 20.75 9.85
N GLY A 204 4.86 21.92 9.74
CA GLY A 204 4.81 22.69 8.51
C GLY A 204 3.95 22.04 7.42
N VAL A 205 4.47 21.96 6.20
CA VAL A 205 3.83 21.25 5.08
C VAL A 205 4.59 19.95 4.79
N LEU A 206 3.90 18.81 4.87
CA LEU A 206 4.43 17.50 4.50
C LEU A 206 4.24 17.25 3.00
N VAL A 207 5.32 16.78 2.37
CA VAL A 207 5.36 16.24 1.01
C VAL A 207 6.19 14.95 0.96
N PHE A 208 6.04 14.17 -0.12
CA PHE A 208 6.64 12.84 -0.23
C PHE A 208 7.80 12.76 -1.26
N SER A 209 8.11 13.87 -1.93
CA SER A 209 9.22 14.01 -2.87
C SER A 209 9.92 15.36 -2.67
N ASP A 210 11.21 15.41 -2.94
CA ASP A 210 12.04 16.63 -2.90
C ASP A 210 12.16 17.31 -4.28
N GLU A 211 11.40 16.85 -5.27
CA GLU A 211 11.39 17.44 -6.61
C GLU A 211 10.88 18.90 -6.60
N GLU A 212 11.57 19.77 -7.34
CA GLU A 212 11.37 21.23 -7.30
C GLU A 212 9.91 21.66 -7.57
N TRP A 213 9.23 20.96 -8.48
CA TRP A 213 7.85 21.27 -8.83
C TRP A 213 6.90 21.04 -7.64
N LEU A 214 7.13 20.00 -6.83
CA LEU A 214 6.32 19.70 -5.65
C LEU A 214 6.68 20.63 -4.48
N LEU A 215 7.96 20.97 -4.33
CA LEU A 215 8.41 21.97 -3.36
C LEU A 215 7.78 23.35 -3.62
N LYS A 216 7.62 23.75 -4.88
CA LYS A 216 6.88 24.99 -5.25
C LYS A 216 5.43 24.94 -4.80
N ILE A 217 4.76 23.80 -4.95
CA ILE A 217 3.38 23.59 -4.48
C ILE A 217 3.32 23.69 -2.95
N ALA A 218 4.21 22.99 -2.24
CA ALA A 218 4.30 23.02 -0.79
C ALA A 218 4.55 24.43 -0.25
N GLN A 219 5.45 25.18 -0.90
CA GLN A 219 5.72 26.57 -0.54
C GLN A 219 4.50 27.48 -0.75
N ALA A 220 3.72 27.25 -1.81
CA ALA A 220 2.47 27.98 -2.03
C ALA A 220 1.43 27.68 -0.93
N VAL A 221 1.32 26.41 -0.48
CA VAL A 221 0.47 26.02 0.65
C VAL A 221 0.94 26.68 1.94
N LEU A 222 2.24 26.65 2.24
CA LEU A 222 2.83 27.23 3.44
C LEU A 222 2.62 28.76 3.55
N ASN A 223 2.52 29.42 2.40
CA ASN A 223 2.26 30.85 2.27
C ASN A 223 0.77 31.20 2.19
N GLY A 224 -0.13 30.22 2.29
CA GLY A 224 -1.58 30.43 2.17
C GLY A 224 -2.06 30.80 0.76
N LYS A 225 -1.25 30.58 -0.26
CA LYS A 225 -1.58 30.87 -1.67
C LYS A 225 -2.31 29.71 -2.37
N ARG A 226 -2.24 28.50 -1.80
CA ARG A 226 -2.93 27.28 -2.27
C ARG A 226 -3.45 26.52 -1.05
N ASN A 227 -4.60 25.87 -1.17
CA ASN A 227 -5.09 24.97 -0.13
C ASN A 227 -4.27 23.67 -0.12
N PRO A 228 -4.04 23.05 1.05
CA PRO A 228 -3.53 21.69 1.08
C PRO A 228 -4.53 20.75 0.41
N THR A 229 -4.01 19.75 -0.28
CA THR A 229 -4.80 18.74 -1.01
C THR A 229 -4.90 17.45 -0.20
N GLY A 230 -3.89 17.15 0.59
CA GLY A 230 -3.81 15.98 1.43
C GLY A 230 -4.49 16.15 2.79
N ARG A 231 -4.51 15.05 3.54
CA ARG A 231 -5.03 14.95 4.90
C ARG A 231 -3.92 14.60 5.88
N VAL A 232 -4.10 15.04 7.12
CA VAL A 232 -3.20 14.67 8.21
C VAL A 232 -3.23 13.14 8.38
N PRO A 233 -2.05 12.48 8.37
CA PRO A 233 -1.97 11.02 8.41
C PRO A 233 -2.46 10.40 9.72
#